data_AF-A0AAX2JA94-F1
#
_entry.id   AF-A0AAX2JA94-F1
#
_cell.length_a   1.000
_cell.length_b   1.000
_cell.length_c   1.000
_cell.angle_alpha   90.00
_cell.angle_beta   90.00
_cell.angle_gamma   90.00
#
_symmetry.space_group_name_H-M   'P 1'
#
loop_
_entity.id
_entity.type
_entity.pdbx_description
1 polymer ?
#
loop_
_entity_poly.entity_id
_entity_poly.type
_entity_poly.pdbx_seq_one_letter_code
_entity_poly.pdbx_strand_id
1 'polypeptide(L)'
;MLERIMKAVKSGNKKRGRNITIGTIVGMLLSCTVVMGVEIIGLEITKDNSDNIKFTALSGGEGSKISIGEDSNEYYNHNIFKDNVYTNNMRIEGGSSYYNTYGMKLSSLTDNFILINENVITGRNTGKEQNTIGENSIGINIENSNIEFAIKNNGIISSEKGRLVTTGIKIDANIKKTTIENEGIISAKTDSPSKSLAKGIENDGKNMEIVILE
;
A
#
# COMPACT_ATOMS: atom_id res chain seq x y z
N MET A 1 -15.34 12.51 19.36
CA MET A 1 -14.38 12.60 18.23
C MET A 1 -14.62 11.58 17.11
N LEU A 2 -15.55 10.62 17.24
CA LEU A 2 -16.03 9.74 16.15
C LEU A 2 -17.01 10.42 15.16
N GLU A 3 -17.67 11.51 15.57
CA GLU A 3 -18.67 12.21 14.74
C GLU A 3 -18.10 12.83 13.44
N ARG A 4 -16.80 13.19 13.44
CA ARG A 4 -16.14 13.68 12.23
C ARG A 4 -15.89 12.56 11.22
N ILE A 5 -15.62 11.35 11.70
CA ILE A 5 -15.35 10.16 10.87
C ILE A 5 -16.65 9.67 10.23
N MET A 6 -17.76 9.64 11.00
CA MET A 6 -19.06 9.18 10.48
C MET A 6 -19.65 10.11 9.41
N LYS A 7 -19.32 11.41 9.44
CA LYS A 7 -19.82 12.38 8.44
C LYS A 7 -19.10 12.28 7.09
N ALA A 8 -17.88 11.76 7.07
CA ALA A 8 -17.12 11.50 5.84
C ALA A 8 -17.47 10.14 5.21
N VAL A 9 -17.86 9.15 6.02
CA VAL A 9 -18.09 7.76 5.58
C VAL A 9 -19.52 7.53 5.05
N LYS A 10 -20.46 8.44 5.31
CA LYS A 10 -21.89 8.26 4.95
C LYS A 10 -22.32 8.89 3.61
N SER A 11 -21.41 9.32 2.75
CA SER A 11 -21.76 9.85 1.43
C SER A 11 -21.58 8.83 0.32
N GLY A 12 -22.66 8.11 0.02
CA GLY A 12 -23.10 7.92 -1.37
C GLY A 12 -22.50 6.75 -2.14
N ASN A 13 -23.06 5.57 -1.93
CA ASN A 13 -23.10 4.53 -2.95
C ASN A 13 -23.92 5.05 -4.16
N LYS A 14 -23.27 5.57 -5.21
CA LYS A 14 -23.93 5.92 -6.49
C LYS A 14 -22.98 5.70 -7.66
N LYS A 15 -23.34 4.75 -8.53
CA LYS A 15 -22.64 4.45 -9.78
C LYS A 15 -22.48 5.70 -10.66
N ARG A 16 -21.26 5.85 -11.20
CA ARG A 16 -20.87 6.44 -12.49
C ARG A 16 -21.58 7.75 -12.90
N GLY A 17 -20.85 8.85 -12.72
CA GLY A 17 -21.06 10.11 -13.41
C GLY A 17 -20.01 11.10 -12.95
N ARG A 18 -19.06 11.44 -13.83
CA ARG A 18 -18.08 12.52 -13.65
C ARG A 18 -18.77 13.72 -12.99
N ASN A 19 -18.25 14.11 -11.83
CA ASN A 19 -18.20 15.47 -11.30
C ASN A 19 -17.16 15.45 -10.18
N ILE A 20 -15.88 15.46 -10.58
CA ILE A 20 -14.77 15.59 -9.65
C ILE A 20 -14.82 17.03 -9.17
N THR A 21 -15.40 17.24 -7.98
CA THR A 21 -15.10 18.44 -7.22
C THR A 21 -13.61 18.35 -6.94
N ILE A 22 -12.81 19.08 -7.71
CA ILE A 22 -11.38 19.32 -7.47
C ILE A 22 -11.32 20.10 -6.16
N GLY A 23 -11.50 19.38 -5.05
CA GLY A 23 -11.32 19.90 -3.72
C GLY A 23 -9.84 19.88 -3.44
N THR A 24 -9.17 20.97 -3.81
CA THR A 24 -7.85 21.40 -3.32
C THR A 24 -6.93 20.25 -2.90
N ILE A 25 -6.27 19.64 -3.90
CA ILE A 25 -5.19 18.67 -3.69
C ILE A 25 -4.01 19.44 -3.09
N VAL A 26 -3.83 19.41 -1.77
CA VAL A 26 -2.61 19.89 -1.08
C VAL A 26 -1.67 18.71 -0.86
N GLY A 27 -1.42 17.96 -1.93
CA GLY A 27 -0.56 16.78 -1.93
C GLY A 27 -0.16 16.49 -3.36
N MET A 28 0.80 17.27 -3.85
CA MET A 28 1.37 17.08 -5.19
C MET A 28 2.01 15.69 -5.22
N LEU A 29 1.45 14.74 -5.97
CA LEU A 29 1.89 13.35 -6.04
C LEU A 29 3.17 13.25 -6.91
N LEU A 30 4.18 14.07 -6.63
CA LEU A 30 5.38 14.26 -7.46
C LEU A 30 6.04 12.90 -7.75
N SER A 31 5.82 12.38 -8.96
CA SER A 31 6.35 11.09 -9.40
C SER A 31 7.84 11.25 -9.68
N CYS A 32 8.70 10.84 -8.75
CA CYS A 32 10.12 10.73 -9.05
C CYS A 32 10.42 9.50 -9.90
N THR A 33 11.43 9.62 -10.76
CA THR A 33 12.06 8.48 -11.45
C THR A 33 12.71 7.55 -10.43
N VAL A 34 12.24 6.31 -10.32
CA VAL A 34 12.89 5.26 -9.51
C VAL A 34 14.27 4.97 -10.08
N VAL A 35 15.29 5.04 -9.23
CA VAL A 35 16.59 4.40 -9.46
C VAL A 35 16.37 2.90 -9.33
N MET A 36 16.68 2.12 -10.38
CA MET A 36 16.51 0.66 -10.41
C MET A 36 17.25 0.02 -9.22
N GLY A 37 16.52 -0.26 -8.15
CA GLY A 37 17.00 -0.93 -6.95
C GLY A 37 16.65 -2.42 -6.92
N VAL A 38 17.07 -3.10 -5.87
CA VAL A 38 16.90 -4.55 -5.62
C VAL A 38 15.45 -4.89 -5.17
N GLU A 39 14.51 -3.95 -5.30
CA GLU A 39 13.12 -4.08 -4.88
C GLU A 39 12.18 -3.51 -5.95
N ILE A 40 11.00 -4.11 -6.12
CA ILE A 40 9.95 -3.63 -7.02
C ILE A 40 8.70 -3.30 -6.19
N ILE A 41 8.34 -2.01 -6.17
CA ILE A 41 7.29 -1.45 -5.32
C ILE A 41 6.17 -0.88 -6.19
N GLY A 42 4.95 -1.38 -6.05
CA GLY A 42 3.79 -0.88 -6.80
C GLY A 42 3.48 0.59 -6.53
N LEU A 43 3.43 0.98 -5.25
CA LEU A 43 3.36 2.36 -4.80
C LEU A 43 4.15 2.58 -3.50
N GLU A 44 5.08 3.52 -3.53
CA GLU A 44 5.79 4.02 -2.35
C GLU A 44 5.20 5.36 -1.93
N ILE A 45 4.95 5.53 -0.63
CA ILE A 45 4.58 6.80 0.00
C ILE A 45 5.60 7.09 1.10
N THR A 46 6.27 8.23 0.99
CA THR A 46 7.32 8.62 1.94
C THR A 46 7.32 10.12 2.17
N LYS A 47 8.21 10.64 3.02
CA LYS A 47 8.51 12.08 3.10
C LYS A 47 9.85 12.40 2.44
N ASP A 48 9.92 13.53 1.76
CA ASP A 48 11.16 14.08 1.24
C ASP A 48 11.97 14.82 2.33
N ASN A 49 13.13 15.35 1.97
CA ASN A 49 14.01 16.09 2.90
C ASN A 49 13.39 17.39 3.43
N SER A 50 12.28 17.85 2.85
CA SER A 50 11.51 19.02 3.26
C SER A 50 10.22 18.65 3.99
N ASP A 51 10.09 17.39 4.44
CA ASP A 51 8.94 16.84 5.15
C ASP A 51 7.63 16.83 4.32
N ASN A 52 7.73 17.00 2.99
CA ASN A 52 6.59 16.88 2.10
C ASN A 52 6.32 15.42 1.76
N ILE A 53 5.05 15.04 1.67
CA ILE A 53 4.66 13.70 1.23
C ILE A 53 5.02 13.54 -0.25
N LYS A 54 5.70 12.44 -0.55
CA LYS A 54 6.15 12.02 -1.88
C LYS A 54 5.54 10.66 -2.22
N PHE A 55 5.18 10.50 -3.49
CA PHE A 55 4.64 9.26 -4.02
C PHE A 55 5.45 8.77 -5.21
N THR A 56 5.72 7.47 -5.26
CA THR A 56 6.43 6.84 -6.37
C THR A 56 5.67 5.58 -6.79
N ALA A 57 5.15 5.53 -8.02
CA ALA A 57 4.34 4.42 -8.51
C ALA A 57 4.95 3.75 -9.75
N LEU A 58 4.84 2.42 -9.82
CA LEU A 58 5.02 1.66 -11.07
C LEU A 58 3.74 1.82 -11.88
N SER A 59 3.81 2.38 -13.09
CA SER A 59 2.62 2.43 -13.96
C SER A 59 2.28 1.01 -14.37
N GLY A 60 1.04 0.58 -14.10
CA GLY A 60 0.51 -0.76 -14.37
C GLY A 60 0.39 -1.12 -15.85
N GLY A 61 1.52 -1.25 -16.55
CA GLY A 61 1.63 -1.77 -17.90
C GLY A 61 2.75 -2.80 -18.03
N GLU A 62 2.74 -3.56 -19.13
CA GLU A 62 3.83 -4.48 -19.49
C GLU A 62 5.12 -3.67 -19.68
N GLY A 63 6.05 -3.81 -18.75
CA GLY A 63 7.26 -2.99 -18.63
C GLY A 63 7.10 -1.86 -17.61
N SER A 64 8.11 -1.70 -16.75
CA SER A 64 8.21 -0.67 -15.71
C SER A 64 8.14 0.75 -16.30
N LYS A 65 6.94 1.20 -16.66
CA LYS A 65 6.71 2.60 -17.00
C LYS A 65 6.73 3.34 -15.67
N ILE A 66 7.70 4.22 -15.52
CA ILE A 66 7.76 5.21 -14.46
C ILE A 66 6.66 6.23 -14.78
N SER A 67 5.85 6.62 -13.80
CA SER A 67 4.80 7.61 -14.03
C SER A 67 5.40 8.91 -14.60
N ILE A 68 4.98 9.28 -15.80
CA ILE A 68 5.43 10.47 -16.52
C ILE A 68 4.42 11.59 -16.28
N GLY A 69 4.68 12.47 -15.32
CA GLY A 69 3.95 13.72 -15.12
C GLY A 69 2.47 13.59 -14.68
N GLU A 70 1.95 14.68 -14.11
CA GLU A 70 0.62 14.75 -13.49
C GLU A 70 -0.53 14.53 -14.49
N ASP A 71 -0.38 14.97 -15.74
CA ASP A 71 -1.46 14.97 -16.75
C ASP A 71 -1.77 13.59 -17.35
N SER A 72 -0.91 12.59 -17.11
CA SER A 72 -1.07 11.24 -17.71
C SER A 72 -1.07 10.08 -16.71
N ASN A 73 -0.93 10.38 -15.42
CA ASN A 73 -0.82 9.34 -14.40
C ASN A 73 -2.22 8.92 -13.89
N GLU A 74 -2.69 7.75 -14.31
CA GLU A 74 -3.99 7.18 -13.92
C GLU A 74 -4.18 7.03 -12.40
N TYR A 75 -3.10 7.01 -11.62
CA TYR A 75 -3.17 6.97 -10.15
C TYR A 75 -3.86 8.21 -9.56
N TYR A 76 -3.72 9.37 -10.18
CA TYR A 76 -4.39 10.61 -9.73
C TYR A 76 -5.88 10.63 -10.02
N ASN A 77 -6.31 9.93 -11.06
CA ASN A 77 -7.72 9.91 -11.48
C ASN A 77 -8.59 9.05 -10.56
N HIS A 78 -7.98 8.09 -9.86
CA HIS A 78 -8.70 7.09 -9.07
C HIS A 78 -8.41 7.19 -7.58
N ASN A 79 -7.19 7.56 -7.17
CA ASN A 79 -6.83 7.60 -5.75
C ASN A 79 -6.97 9.01 -5.18
N ILE A 80 -7.16 9.09 -3.86
CA ILE A 80 -7.37 10.36 -3.16
C ILE A 80 -6.35 10.46 -2.02
N PHE A 81 -5.65 11.59 -1.92
CA PHE A 81 -4.84 11.91 -0.76
C PHE A 81 -5.24 13.26 -0.18
N LYS A 82 -5.67 13.27 1.08
CA LYS A 82 -6.07 14.48 1.78
C LYS A 82 -5.91 14.31 3.28
N ASP A 83 -5.35 15.30 3.97
CA ASP A 83 -5.23 15.33 5.43
C ASP A 83 -4.61 14.05 6.02
N ASN A 84 -3.53 13.54 5.39
CA ASN A 84 -2.86 12.26 5.72
C ASN A 84 -3.75 11.01 5.62
N VAL A 85 -4.83 11.09 4.85
CA VAL A 85 -5.68 9.97 4.48
C VAL A 85 -5.44 9.65 3.00
N TYR A 86 -4.89 8.47 2.73
CA TYR A 86 -4.76 7.92 1.38
C TYR A 86 -5.86 6.89 1.13
N THR A 87 -6.66 7.11 0.09
CA THR A 87 -7.68 6.17 -0.38
C THR A 87 -7.25 5.55 -1.70
N ASN A 88 -7.01 4.24 -1.69
CA ASN A 88 -6.78 3.45 -2.89
C ASN A 88 -8.11 3.00 -3.50
N ASN A 89 -8.39 3.38 -4.74
CA ASN A 89 -9.56 2.89 -5.51
C ASN A 89 -9.17 2.08 -6.75
N MET A 90 -7.88 1.75 -6.93
CA MET A 90 -7.39 1.00 -8.09
C MET A 90 -6.55 -0.21 -7.70
N ARG A 91 -6.16 -1.02 -8.69
CA ARG A 91 -5.19 -2.09 -8.47
C ARG A 91 -3.79 -1.50 -8.36
N ILE A 92 -3.12 -1.75 -7.25
CA ILE A 92 -1.71 -1.46 -7.02
C ILE A 92 -0.97 -2.80 -6.96
N GLU A 93 0.03 -2.99 -7.82
CA GLU A 93 0.79 -4.25 -7.87
C GLU A 93 2.30 -3.99 -7.99
N GLY A 94 3.07 -4.59 -7.09
CA GLY A 94 4.52 -4.73 -7.24
C GLY A 94 4.86 -6.15 -7.66
N GLY A 95 5.44 -6.30 -8.85
CA GLY A 95 5.68 -7.60 -9.47
C GLY A 95 7.09 -7.77 -10.01
N SER A 96 7.78 -8.85 -9.60
CA SER A 96 9.14 -9.16 -10.05
C SER A 96 9.38 -10.65 -10.12
N SER A 97 10.28 -11.08 -10.99
CA SER A 97 10.85 -12.41 -10.86
C SER A 97 11.94 -12.38 -9.79
N TYR A 98 12.97 -11.55 -9.94
CA TYR A 98 14.22 -11.69 -9.19
C TYR A 98 14.31 -10.91 -7.87
N TYR A 99 13.46 -9.89 -7.70
CA TYR A 99 13.59 -8.91 -6.62
C TYR A 99 12.48 -9.05 -5.59
N ASN A 100 12.71 -8.50 -4.40
CA ASN A 100 11.65 -8.39 -3.41
C ASN A 100 10.51 -7.55 -3.97
N THR A 101 9.28 -7.98 -3.71
CA THR A 101 8.08 -7.32 -4.24
C THR A 101 7.24 -6.72 -3.13
N TYR A 102 6.73 -5.53 -3.39
CA TYR A 102 5.87 -4.79 -2.47
C TYR A 102 4.69 -4.23 -3.24
N GLY A 103 3.46 -4.54 -2.83
CA GLY A 103 2.29 -3.83 -3.36
C GLY A 103 2.38 -2.34 -3.01
N MET A 104 2.52 -2.05 -1.72
CA MET A 104 2.75 -0.72 -1.19
C MET A 104 3.87 -0.68 -0.14
N LYS A 105 4.63 0.41 -0.12
CA LYS A 105 5.61 0.72 0.93
C LYS A 105 5.34 2.10 1.51
N LEU A 106 5.18 2.19 2.82
CA LEU A 106 5.01 3.45 3.55
C LEU A 106 6.17 3.62 4.52
N SER A 107 6.91 4.73 4.39
CA SER A 107 8.15 4.94 5.15
C SER A 107 8.36 6.39 5.54
N SER A 108 9.12 6.63 6.61
CA SER A 108 9.58 7.98 7.00
C SER A 108 8.46 8.99 7.25
N LEU A 109 7.26 8.52 7.59
CA LEU A 109 6.13 9.39 7.89
C LEU A 109 6.27 9.93 9.33
N THR A 110 6.04 11.23 9.49
CA THR A 110 6.16 11.93 10.79
C THR A 110 4.81 12.29 11.42
N ASP A 111 3.73 12.27 10.64
CA ASP A 111 2.35 12.50 11.08
C ASP A 111 1.54 11.20 11.06
N ASN A 112 0.50 11.12 11.89
CA ASN A 112 -0.45 10.00 11.86
C ASN A 112 -1.04 9.84 10.45
N PHE A 113 -1.18 8.60 10.01
CA PHE A 113 -1.55 8.29 8.63
C PHE A 113 -2.66 7.24 8.57
N ILE A 114 -3.59 7.43 7.64
CA ILE A 114 -4.71 6.52 7.40
C ILE A 114 -4.64 6.00 5.97
N LEU A 115 -4.60 4.68 5.83
CA LEU A 115 -4.77 3.99 4.56
C LEU A 115 -6.19 3.41 4.48
N ILE A 116 -6.95 3.82 3.47
CA ILE A 116 -8.22 3.23 3.10
C ILE A 116 -8.02 2.46 1.79
N ASN A 117 -8.20 1.15 1.81
CA ASN A 117 -8.12 0.31 0.62
C ASN A 117 -9.52 -0.12 0.16
N GLU A 118 -10.00 0.45 -0.94
CA GLU A 118 -11.28 0.12 -1.58
C GLU A 118 -11.13 -0.86 -2.76
N ASN A 119 -9.90 -1.25 -3.09
CA ASN A 119 -9.60 -2.09 -4.26
C ASN A 119 -8.46 -3.06 -3.94
N VAL A 120 -7.53 -3.31 -4.87
CA VAL A 120 -6.50 -4.35 -4.71
C VAL A 120 -5.13 -3.74 -4.47
N ILE A 121 -4.43 -4.25 -3.45
CA ILE A 121 -3.01 -4.02 -3.20
C ILE A 121 -2.33 -5.39 -3.16
N THR A 122 -1.39 -5.64 -4.07
CA THR A 122 -0.73 -6.95 -4.17
C THR A 122 0.79 -6.84 -4.36
N GLY A 123 1.55 -7.52 -3.51
CA GLY A 123 2.93 -7.89 -3.82
C GLY A 123 2.96 -9.30 -4.44
N ARG A 124 3.58 -9.50 -5.59
CA ARG A 124 3.61 -10.83 -6.21
C ARG A 124 4.92 -11.10 -6.91
N ASN A 125 5.61 -12.17 -6.53
CA ASN A 125 6.69 -12.66 -7.37
C ASN A 125 6.17 -13.50 -8.54
N THR A 126 6.80 -13.35 -9.71
CA THR A 126 6.43 -14.04 -10.97
C THR A 126 7.45 -15.09 -11.40
N GLY A 127 8.55 -15.24 -10.67
CA GLY A 127 9.59 -16.23 -10.93
C GLY A 127 9.01 -17.65 -10.97
N LYS A 128 9.42 -18.43 -11.97
CA LYS A 128 8.95 -19.82 -12.15
C LYS A 128 9.86 -20.83 -11.44
N GLU A 129 11.14 -20.49 -11.27
CA GLU A 129 12.15 -21.33 -10.63
C GLU A 129 12.59 -20.72 -9.30
N GLN A 130 12.87 -21.53 -8.27
CA GLN A 130 13.17 -21.01 -6.93
C GLN A 130 14.31 -19.97 -6.88
N ASN A 131 15.35 -20.15 -7.71
CA ASN A 131 16.51 -19.23 -7.76
C ASN A 131 16.21 -17.91 -8.50
N THR A 132 15.01 -17.80 -9.06
CA THR A 132 14.53 -16.64 -9.83
C THR A 132 13.37 -15.95 -9.14
N ILE A 133 13.11 -16.27 -7.87
CA ILE A 133 12.04 -15.70 -7.04
C ILE A 133 12.67 -14.80 -5.96
N GLY A 134 12.18 -13.56 -5.87
CA GLY A 134 12.50 -12.62 -4.80
C GLY A 134 12.29 -13.22 -3.41
N GLU A 135 13.14 -12.84 -2.47
CA GLU A 135 13.13 -13.44 -1.13
C GLU A 135 11.80 -13.18 -0.43
N ASN A 136 11.34 -11.94 -0.53
CA ASN A 136 10.15 -11.45 0.15
C ASN A 136 9.10 -11.00 -0.87
N SER A 137 7.84 -11.30 -0.56
CA SER A 137 6.70 -10.70 -1.24
C SER A 137 5.74 -10.15 -0.20
N ILE A 138 5.47 -8.85 -0.27
CA ILE A 138 4.73 -8.13 0.76
C ILE A 138 3.59 -7.33 0.11
N GLY A 139 2.38 -7.42 0.66
CA GLY A 139 1.25 -6.61 0.19
C GLY A 139 1.45 -5.15 0.57
N ILE A 140 1.52 -4.86 1.87
CA ILE A 140 1.82 -3.53 2.43
C ILE A 140 2.98 -3.68 3.42
N ASN A 141 4.00 -2.83 3.28
CA ASN A 141 5.09 -2.70 4.24
C ASN A 141 5.09 -1.31 4.87
N ILE A 142 5.04 -1.24 6.20
CA ILE A 142 5.04 0.01 6.97
C ILE A 142 6.28 0.04 7.84
N GLU A 143 7.18 0.96 7.54
CA GLU A 143 8.50 1.01 8.18
C GLU A 143 8.92 2.44 8.53
N ASN A 144 9.99 2.55 9.32
CA ASN A 144 10.71 3.81 9.56
C ASN A 144 9.83 5.01 9.98
N SER A 145 8.70 4.77 10.64
CA SER A 145 7.73 5.80 11.01
C SER A 145 7.35 5.66 12.49
N ASN A 146 7.54 6.69 13.31
CA ASN A 146 7.20 6.63 14.75
C ASN A 146 5.85 7.31 15.01
N ILE A 147 4.81 6.79 14.38
CA ILE A 147 3.45 7.38 14.30
C ILE A 147 2.39 6.34 14.68
N GLU A 148 1.15 6.81 14.82
CA GLU A 148 -0.02 5.92 14.78
C GLU A 148 -0.48 5.75 13.33
N PHE A 149 -0.78 4.50 12.97
CA PHE A 149 -1.22 4.12 11.65
C PHE A 149 -2.60 3.47 11.72
N ALA A 150 -3.51 3.83 10.81
CA ALA A 150 -4.80 3.15 10.67
C ALA A 150 -4.93 2.56 9.27
N ILE A 151 -5.38 1.32 9.19
CA ILE A 151 -5.71 0.63 7.94
C ILE A 151 -7.19 0.29 7.97
N LYS A 152 -7.97 0.87 7.06
CA LYS A 152 -9.30 0.40 6.72
C LYS A 152 -9.23 -0.37 5.40
N ASN A 153 -9.45 -1.68 5.46
CA ASN A 153 -9.45 -2.53 4.27
C ASN A 153 -10.86 -2.98 3.92
N ASN A 154 -11.39 -2.47 2.80
CA ASN A 154 -12.66 -2.91 2.20
C ASN A 154 -12.43 -3.75 0.94
N GLY A 155 -11.20 -3.73 0.40
CA GLY A 155 -10.81 -4.47 -0.79
C GLY A 155 -9.97 -5.71 -0.50
N ILE A 156 -8.91 -5.92 -1.28
CA ILE A 156 -7.99 -7.05 -1.15
C ILE A 156 -6.59 -6.52 -0.90
N ILE A 157 -5.97 -6.97 0.19
CA ILE A 157 -4.54 -6.86 0.44
C ILE A 157 -3.99 -8.28 0.35
N SER A 158 -3.07 -8.52 -0.59
CA SER A 158 -2.51 -9.85 -0.76
C SER A 158 -1.02 -9.86 -1.04
N SER A 159 -0.40 -10.99 -0.76
CA SER A 159 0.93 -11.27 -1.28
C SER A 159 1.11 -12.72 -1.72
N GLU A 160 1.98 -12.91 -2.70
CA GLU A 160 2.16 -14.19 -3.35
C GLU A 160 3.63 -14.51 -3.67
N LYS A 161 4.02 -15.76 -3.42
CA LYS A 161 5.26 -16.36 -3.92
C LYS A 161 6.55 -15.72 -3.40
N GLY A 162 6.61 -15.28 -2.15
CA GLY A 162 7.89 -14.99 -1.48
C GLY A 162 8.70 -16.28 -1.26
N ARG A 163 9.97 -16.31 -1.69
CA ARG A 163 10.83 -17.49 -1.54
C ARG A 163 11.05 -17.86 -0.07
N LEU A 164 11.27 -16.86 0.77
CA LEU A 164 11.49 -17.00 2.22
C LEU A 164 10.24 -16.57 3.00
N VAL A 165 9.72 -15.37 2.71
CA VAL A 165 8.59 -14.80 3.46
C VAL A 165 7.57 -14.18 2.51
N THR A 166 6.30 -14.50 2.72
CA THR A 166 5.16 -13.88 2.05
C THR A 166 4.27 -13.26 3.12
N THR A 167 4.10 -11.94 3.12
CA THR A 167 3.35 -11.24 4.17
C THR A 167 2.27 -10.34 3.57
N GLY A 168 1.01 -10.40 4.04
CA GLY A 168 -0.05 -9.51 3.56
C GLY A 168 0.22 -8.08 4.00
N ILE A 169 0.31 -7.85 5.31
CA ILE A 169 0.68 -6.58 5.93
C ILE A 169 1.87 -6.79 6.87
N LYS A 170 2.95 -6.05 6.66
CA LYS A 170 4.12 -6.03 7.55
C LYS A 170 4.24 -4.66 8.23
N ILE A 171 4.41 -4.66 9.55
CA ILE A 171 4.53 -3.47 10.39
C ILE A 171 5.83 -3.59 11.20
N ASP A 172 6.78 -2.70 10.95
CA ASP A 172 8.08 -2.73 11.63
C ASP A 172 8.03 -2.17 13.07
N ALA A 173 9.07 -2.47 13.84
CA ALA A 173 9.18 -2.19 15.28
C ALA A 173 9.03 -0.72 15.70
N ASN A 174 9.25 0.22 14.79
CA ASN A 174 9.23 1.64 15.09
C ASN A 174 7.80 2.23 15.14
N ILE A 175 6.78 1.53 14.63
CA ILE A 175 5.40 2.02 14.61
C ILE A 175 4.83 2.05 16.04
N LYS A 176 4.23 3.18 16.46
CA LYS A 176 3.70 3.36 17.82
C LYS A 176 2.46 2.52 18.09
N LYS A 177 1.54 2.54 17.14
CA LYS A 177 0.26 1.83 17.17
C LYS A 177 -0.22 1.61 15.76
N THR A 178 -0.73 0.42 15.48
CA THR A 178 -1.47 0.14 14.25
C THR A 178 -2.89 -0.31 14.60
N THR A 179 -3.89 0.35 14.02
CA THR A 179 -5.29 -0.09 14.07
C THR A 179 -5.70 -0.63 12.70
N ILE A 180 -6.28 -1.84 12.67
CA ILE A 180 -6.76 -2.48 11.43
C ILE A 180 -8.25 -2.73 11.55
N GLU A 181 -9.03 -2.09 10.68
CA GLU A 181 -10.44 -2.37 10.43
C GLU A 181 -10.53 -3.10 9.09
N ASN A 182 -10.95 -4.36 9.10
CA ASN A 182 -10.94 -5.20 7.90
C ASN A 182 -12.34 -5.71 7.56
N GLU A 183 -12.96 -5.12 6.56
CA GLU A 183 -14.18 -5.60 5.89
C GLU A 183 -13.86 -6.44 4.62
N GLY A 184 -12.61 -6.36 4.14
CA GLY A 184 -12.11 -7.04 2.95
C GLY A 184 -11.30 -8.31 3.23
N ILE A 185 -10.38 -8.63 2.33
CA ILE A 185 -9.47 -9.79 2.45
C ILE A 185 -8.05 -9.31 2.72
N ILE A 186 -7.40 -9.90 3.72
CA ILE A 186 -5.95 -9.86 3.91
C ILE A 186 -5.42 -11.29 3.78
N SER A 187 -4.51 -11.53 2.84
CA SER A 187 -4.01 -12.88 2.58
C SER A 187 -2.52 -12.90 2.22
N ALA A 188 -1.87 -14.01 2.49
CA ALA A 188 -0.53 -14.31 2.05
C ALA A 188 -0.48 -15.76 1.58
N LYS A 189 0.11 -16.00 0.41
CA LYS A 189 0.16 -17.34 -0.18
C LYS A 189 1.55 -17.65 -0.71
N THR A 190 2.10 -18.77 -0.28
CA THR A 190 3.30 -19.34 -0.89
C THR A 190 2.92 -20.58 -1.70
N ASP A 191 3.53 -20.72 -2.87
CA ASP A 191 3.42 -21.92 -3.72
C ASP A 191 4.67 -22.82 -3.54
N SER A 192 5.58 -22.50 -2.59
CA SER A 192 6.87 -23.16 -2.47
C SER A 192 6.83 -24.38 -1.54
N PRO A 193 7.26 -25.58 -1.98
CA PRO A 193 7.18 -26.83 -1.20
C PRO A 193 8.20 -26.94 -0.04
N SER A 194 9.06 -25.93 0.18
CA SER A 194 10.08 -25.96 1.24
C SER A 194 10.17 -24.63 2.00
N LYS A 195 9.73 -24.64 3.27
CA LYS A 195 10.05 -23.69 4.35
C LYS A 195 9.66 -22.21 4.18
N SER A 196 8.95 -21.81 3.11
CA SER A 196 8.45 -20.44 2.97
C SER A 196 7.36 -20.15 4.01
N LEU A 197 7.47 -19.00 4.67
CA LEU A 197 6.54 -18.58 5.71
C LEU A 197 5.49 -17.63 5.12
N ALA A 198 4.22 -17.97 5.25
CA ALA A 198 3.10 -17.10 4.87
C ALA A 198 2.46 -16.49 6.10
N LYS A 199 2.37 -15.17 6.16
CA LYS A 199 1.76 -14.40 7.26
C LYS A 199 0.70 -13.46 6.71
N GLY A 200 -0.55 -13.56 7.17
CA GLY A 200 -1.56 -12.56 6.81
C GLY A 200 -1.14 -11.16 7.28
N ILE A 201 -0.79 -11.07 8.56
CA ILE A 201 -0.30 -9.84 9.21
C ILE A 201 0.93 -10.20 10.04
N GLU A 202 2.00 -9.43 9.89
CA GLU A 202 3.21 -9.48 10.69
C GLU A 202 3.37 -8.14 11.41
N ASN A 203 3.37 -8.18 12.74
CA ASN A 203 3.51 -6.99 13.56
C ASN A 203 4.70 -7.09 14.49
N ASP A 204 5.74 -6.34 14.17
CA ASP A 204 6.86 -6.07 15.07
C ASP A 204 6.66 -4.73 15.81
N GLY A 205 5.68 -3.93 15.41
CA GLY A 205 5.33 -2.64 16.02
C GLY A 205 4.84 -2.74 17.46
N LYS A 206 4.86 -1.61 18.19
CA LYS A 206 4.67 -1.58 19.65
C LYS A 206 3.28 -2.01 20.11
N ASN A 207 2.23 -1.63 19.38
CA ASN A 207 0.85 -1.94 19.71
C ASN A 207 0.04 -2.22 18.44
N MET A 208 -0.84 -3.21 18.50
CA MET A 208 -1.78 -3.53 17.42
C MET A 208 -3.20 -3.69 17.97
N GLU A 209 -4.17 -3.14 17.26
CA GLU A 209 -5.60 -3.29 17.52
C GLU A 209 -6.29 -3.76 16.23
N ILE A 210 -7.02 -4.87 16.31
CA ILE A 210 -7.86 -5.36 15.21
C ILE A 210 -9.31 -5.05 15.60
N VAL A 211 -9.97 -4.21 14.82
CA VAL A 211 -11.35 -3.81 15.03
C VAL A 211 -12.25 -4.81 14.32
N ILE A 212 -13.10 -5.48 15.09
CA ILE A 212 -14.16 -6.34 14.57
C ILE A 212 -15.42 -5.48 14.53
N LEU A 213 -16.00 -5.30 13.35
CA LEU A 213 -17.29 -4.63 13.21
C LEU A 213 -18.38 -5.64 13.59
N GLU A 214 -19.16 -5.30 14.61
CA GLU A 214 -20.37 -6.04 15.04
C GLU A 214 -21.54 -5.88 14.06
#